data_AF-A0A9X3UFC4-F1
#
_entry.id   AF-A0A9X3UFC4-F1
#
_cell.length_a   1.000
_cell.length_b   1.000
_cell.length_c   1.000
_cell.angle_alpha   90.00
_cell.angle_beta   90.00
_cell.angle_gamma   90.00
#
_symmetry.space_group_name_H-M   'P 1'
#
loop_
_entity.id
_entity.type
_entity.pdbx_description
1 polymer ?
#
loop_
_entity_poly.entity_id
_entity_poly.type
_entity_poly.pdbx_seq_one_letter_code
_entity_poly.pdbx_strand_id
1 'polypeptide(L)'
;MDLSAPINELKRKAKIISRETGLAHSQALDCVAGEEGYATWSLLIRKYEDQKPNPVQSTSSGYLIESLPVDDGYRVEAIALANSTFEEVFRRIEPDNPKATRELWNASDYVDNHHLRNDMLPIDSEYALSLIEVLLVHYVIDLATKADGLFAEPD
;
A
#
# COMPACT_ATOMS: atom_id res chain seq x y z
N MET A 1 -2.97 14.47 -11.40
CA MET A 1 -3.62 15.58 -10.67
C MET A 1 -2.96 15.60 -9.32
N ASP A 2 -2.33 16.70 -8.94
CA ASP A 2 -1.50 16.73 -7.74
C ASP A 2 -2.38 17.05 -6.53
N LEU A 3 -2.81 16.02 -5.81
CA LEU A 3 -3.31 16.22 -4.44
C LEU A 3 -2.18 16.87 -3.64
N SER A 4 -2.49 17.88 -2.81
CA SER A 4 -1.47 18.54 -1.98
C SER A 4 -0.87 17.58 -0.96
N ALA A 5 -1.58 16.52 -0.61
CA ALA A 5 -1.17 15.49 0.33
C ALA A 5 -1.82 14.15 -0.04
N PRO A 6 -1.20 13.02 0.33
CA PRO A 6 -1.81 11.71 0.12
C PRO A 6 -3.10 11.55 0.96
N ILE A 7 -4.02 10.70 0.49
CA ILE A 7 -5.36 10.54 1.09
C ILE A 7 -5.35 10.23 2.59
N ASN A 8 -4.35 9.49 3.07
CA ASN A 8 -4.19 9.19 4.49
C ASN A 8 -3.94 10.46 5.33
N GLU A 9 -3.12 11.39 4.82
CA GLU A 9 -2.88 12.68 5.47
C GLU A 9 -4.13 13.56 5.44
N LEU A 10 -4.85 13.57 4.33
CA LEU A 10 -6.13 14.29 4.21
C LEU A 10 -7.18 13.75 5.20
N LYS A 11 -7.27 12.42 5.37
CA LYS A 11 -8.11 11.80 6.40
C LYS A 11 -7.67 12.18 7.82
N ARG A 12 -6.37 12.26 8.08
CA ARG A 12 -5.82 12.71 9.37
C ARG A 12 -6.21 14.17 9.64
N LYS A 13 -6.07 15.07 8.66
CA LYS A 13 -6.54 16.46 8.75
C LYS A 13 -8.03 16.55 9.06
N ALA A 14 -8.87 15.79 8.35
CA ALA A 14 -10.31 15.77 8.59
C ALA A 14 -10.66 15.31 10.01
N LYS A 15 -9.90 14.37 10.57
CA LYS A 15 -10.07 13.91 11.96
C LYS A 15 -9.71 14.99 12.98
N ILE A 16 -8.70 15.81 12.70
CA ILE A 16 -8.32 16.95 13.54
C ILE A 16 -9.42 18.02 13.48
N ILE A 17 -9.86 18.41 12.28
CA ILE A 17 -10.95 19.39 12.07
C ILE A 17 -12.24 18.95 12.76
N SER A 18 -12.62 17.67 12.66
CA SER A 18 -13.80 17.13 13.35
C SER A 18 -13.73 17.31 14.87
N ARG A 19 -12.53 17.14 15.46
CA ARG A 19 -12.31 17.31 16.91
C ARG A 19 -12.30 18.77 17.34
N GLU A 20 -11.72 19.66 16.55
CA GLU A 20 -11.59 21.09 16.87
C GLU A 20 -12.89 21.87 16.64
N THR A 21 -13.62 21.54 15.58
CA THR A 21 -14.85 22.25 15.19
C THR A 21 -16.12 21.54 15.71
N GLY A 22 -16.00 20.31 16.21
CA GLY A 22 -17.15 19.50 16.65
C GLY A 22 -18.05 19.01 15.50
N LEU A 23 -17.57 19.12 14.25
CA LEU A 23 -18.30 18.67 13.07
C LEU A 23 -18.35 17.15 12.99
N ALA A 24 -19.41 16.63 12.38
CA ALA A 24 -19.46 15.22 12.02
C ALA A 24 -18.29 14.87 11.08
N HIS A 25 -17.68 13.70 11.26
CA HIS A 25 -16.49 13.30 10.51
C HIS A 25 -16.69 13.39 8.99
N SER A 26 -17.89 13.05 8.49
CA SER A 26 -18.25 13.20 7.07
C SER A 26 -18.14 14.65 6.57
N GLN A 27 -18.62 15.62 7.36
CA GLN A 27 -18.55 17.04 6.98
C GLN A 27 -17.12 17.56 7.02
N ALA A 28 -16.32 17.12 8.00
CA ALA A 28 -14.91 17.47 8.05
C ALA A 28 -14.13 16.91 6.84
N LEU A 29 -14.49 15.72 6.35
CA LEU A 29 -13.92 15.16 5.12
C LEU A 29 -14.31 16.00 3.89
N ASP A 30 -15.56 16.47 3.79
CA ASP A 30 -15.99 17.34 2.70
C ASP A 30 -15.29 18.71 2.74
N CYS A 31 -15.01 19.27 3.93
CA CYS A 31 -14.19 20.48 4.06
C CYS A 31 -12.78 20.29 3.52
N VAL A 32 -12.12 19.18 3.88
CA VAL A 32 -10.78 18.85 3.35
C VAL A 32 -10.83 18.61 1.85
N ALA A 33 -11.87 17.95 1.34
CA ALA A 33 -12.06 17.77 -0.10
C ALA A 33 -12.19 19.13 -0.82
N GLY A 34 -12.90 20.09 -0.21
CA GLY A 34 -13.03 21.46 -0.71
C GLY A 34 -11.71 22.21 -0.80
N GLU A 35 -10.81 22.03 0.17
CA GLU A 35 -9.43 22.57 0.13
C GLU A 35 -8.63 22.02 -1.05
N GLU A 36 -8.84 20.75 -1.40
CA GLU A 36 -8.23 20.08 -2.56
C GLU A 36 -8.97 20.37 -3.89
N GLY A 37 -10.02 21.20 -3.86
CA GLY A 37 -10.79 21.61 -5.05
C GLY A 37 -11.95 20.69 -5.45
N TYR A 38 -12.36 19.75 -4.58
CA TYR A 38 -13.47 18.83 -4.80
C TYR A 38 -14.70 19.18 -3.97
N ALA A 39 -15.90 18.97 -4.52
CA ALA A 39 -17.15 19.31 -3.83
C ALA A 39 -17.48 18.38 -2.65
N THR A 40 -17.06 17.12 -2.72
CA THR A 40 -17.29 16.11 -1.68
C THR A 40 -16.13 15.14 -1.62
N TRP A 41 -15.94 14.53 -0.46
CA TRP A 41 -14.91 13.51 -0.25
C TRP A 41 -15.08 12.31 -1.18
N SER A 42 -16.31 11.84 -1.40
CA SER A 42 -16.59 10.72 -2.30
C SER A 42 -16.16 10.99 -3.75
N LEU A 43 -16.30 12.24 -4.23
CA LEU A 43 -15.84 12.61 -5.57
C LEU A 43 -14.32 12.63 -5.67
N LEU A 44 -13.64 13.11 -4.62
CA LEU A 44 -12.18 13.08 -4.51
C LEU A 44 -11.67 11.63 -4.55
N ILE A 45 -12.25 10.74 -3.74
CA ILE A 45 -11.88 9.32 -3.71
C ILE A 45 -12.07 8.69 -5.08
N ARG A 46 -13.22 8.89 -5.73
CA ARG A 46 -13.47 8.33 -7.07
C ARG A 46 -12.45 8.83 -8.10
N LYS A 47 -12.12 10.13 -8.07
CA LYS A 47 -11.12 10.71 -8.96
C LYS A 47 -9.70 10.25 -8.66
N TYR A 48 -9.41 9.94 -7.40
CA TYR A 48 -8.17 9.32 -7.00
C TYR A 48 -8.08 7.86 -7.46
N GLU A 49 -9.17 7.09 -7.31
CA GLU A 49 -9.26 5.71 -7.80
C GLU A 49 -9.13 5.63 -9.32
N ASP A 50 -9.75 6.56 -10.06
CA ASP A 50 -9.58 6.68 -11.52
C ASP A 50 -8.13 7.04 -11.93
N GLN A 51 -7.34 7.63 -11.02
CA GLN A 51 -5.96 8.06 -11.27
C GLN A 51 -4.91 7.10 -10.75
N LYS A 52 -5.22 6.29 -9.74
CA LYS A 52 -4.44 5.09 -9.46
C LYS A 52 -4.45 4.33 -10.80
N PRO A 53 -3.30 3.96 -11.37
CA PRO A 53 -3.32 3.01 -12.46
C PRO A 53 -4.12 1.83 -11.93
N ASN A 54 -5.31 1.61 -12.49
CA ASN A 54 -6.17 0.53 -12.07
C ASN A 54 -5.38 -0.74 -12.38
N PRO A 55 -4.84 -1.47 -11.37
CA PRO A 55 -4.10 -2.69 -11.68
C PRO A 55 -5.01 -3.72 -12.35
N VAL A 56 -6.32 -3.55 -12.23
CA VAL A 56 -7.37 -4.38 -12.85
C VAL A 56 -7.55 -4.09 -14.36
N GLN A 57 -6.74 -3.20 -14.96
CA GLN A 57 -6.77 -2.93 -16.41
C GLN A 57 -5.39 -2.99 -17.07
N SER A 58 -4.41 -3.63 -16.45
CA SER A 58 -3.29 -4.19 -17.20
C SER A 58 -3.86 -5.25 -18.14
N THR A 59 -3.95 -4.98 -19.43
CA THR A 59 -4.38 -5.93 -20.45
C THR A 59 -3.32 -7.03 -20.68
N SER A 60 -3.03 -7.82 -19.65
CA SER A 60 -2.40 -9.12 -19.77
C SER A 60 -3.46 -10.12 -19.36
N SER A 61 -4.01 -10.86 -20.33
CA SER A 61 -4.95 -11.95 -20.06
C SER A 61 -4.44 -12.81 -18.90
N GLY A 62 -5.14 -12.80 -17.77
CA GLY A 62 -4.78 -13.58 -16.59
C GLY A 62 -4.48 -15.03 -16.97
N TYR A 63 -3.39 -15.56 -16.42
CA TYR A 63 -2.95 -16.94 -16.65
C TYR A 63 -2.67 -17.63 -15.32
N LEU A 64 -2.59 -18.96 -15.35
CA LEU A 64 -2.26 -19.73 -14.17
C LEU A 64 -0.75 -19.80 -13.97
N ILE A 65 -0.31 -19.37 -12.79
CA ILE A 65 1.03 -19.66 -12.28
C ILE A 65 0.99 -21.08 -11.73
N GLU A 66 1.71 -21.99 -12.38
CA GLU A 66 1.70 -23.42 -12.05
C GLU A 66 2.91 -23.84 -11.19
N SER A 67 3.99 -23.06 -11.18
CA SER A 67 5.23 -23.39 -10.48
C SER A 67 5.98 -22.14 -10.01
N LEU A 68 6.82 -22.33 -8.99
CA LEU A 68 7.79 -21.33 -8.54
C LEU A 68 9.22 -21.75 -8.94
N PRO A 69 10.12 -20.81 -9.24
CA PRO A 69 9.91 -19.35 -9.26
C PRO A 69 8.96 -18.92 -10.39
N VAL A 70 8.27 -17.81 -10.16
CA VAL A 70 7.39 -17.18 -11.17
C VAL A 70 8.19 -16.76 -12.41
N ASP A 71 7.52 -16.62 -13.54
CA ASP A 71 8.15 -16.16 -14.77
C ASP A 71 8.57 -14.68 -14.69
N ASP A 72 9.51 -14.29 -15.55
CA ASP A 72 10.06 -12.93 -15.57
C ASP A 72 9.01 -11.85 -15.84
N GLY A 73 7.97 -12.16 -16.63
CA GLY A 73 6.89 -11.23 -16.95
C GLY A 73 6.10 -10.87 -15.71
N TYR A 74 5.59 -11.88 -15.01
CA TYR A 74 4.93 -11.71 -13.71
C TYR A 74 5.84 -11.04 -12.70
N ARG A 75 7.10 -11.49 -12.61
CA ARG A 75 8.06 -11.02 -11.60
C ARG A 75 8.29 -9.51 -11.69
N VAL A 76 8.43 -8.97 -12.89
CA VAL A 76 8.61 -7.53 -13.12
C VAL A 76 7.40 -6.73 -12.63
N GLU A 77 6.19 -7.18 -12.96
CA GLU A 77 4.95 -6.54 -12.53
C GLU A 77 4.77 -6.61 -11.00
N ALA A 78 5.01 -7.78 -10.42
CA ALA A 78 4.94 -8.00 -8.98
C ALA A 78 5.94 -7.12 -8.20
N ILE A 79 7.17 -6.95 -8.69
CA ILE A 79 8.17 -6.08 -8.06
C ILE A 79 7.75 -4.61 -8.10
N ALA A 80 7.21 -4.15 -9.23
CA ALA A 80 6.73 -2.78 -9.36
C ALA A 80 5.54 -2.52 -8.40
N LEU A 81 4.60 -3.46 -8.35
CA LEU A 81 3.46 -3.40 -7.44
C LEU A 81 3.90 -3.43 -5.97
N ALA A 82 4.79 -4.35 -5.60
CA ALA A 82 5.30 -4.48 -4.23
C ALA A 82 5.99 -3.21 -3.73
N ASN A 83 6.79 -2.53 -4.55
CA ASN A 83 7.40 -1.26 -4.17
C ASN A 83 6.37 -0.15 -3.94
N SER A 84 5.37 -0.04 -4.83
CA SER A 84 4.30 0.95 -4.68
C SER A 84 3.48 0.71 -3.40
N THR A 85 3.08 -0.55 -3.18
CA THR A 85 2.33 -0.98 -1.98
C THR A 85 3.16 -0.80 -0.71
N PHE A 86 4.46 -1.09 -0.75
CA PHE A 86 5.38 -0.85 0.37
C PHE A 86 5.34 0.62 0.80
N GLU A 87 5.46 1.56 -0.14
CA GLU A 87 5.43 2.98 0.19
C GLU A 87 4.08 3.42 0.78
N GLU A 88 2.97 2.84 0.32
CA GLU A 88 1.63 3.08 0.89
C GLU A 88 1.51 2.52 2.31
N VAL A 89 1.94 1.29 2.54
CA VAL A 89 1.91 0.62 3.85
C VAL A 89 2.84 1.34 4.83
N PHE A 90 4.06 1.64 4.41
CA PHE A 90 5.07 2.28 5.24
C PHE A 90 4.57 3.62 5.80
N ARG A 91 3.92 4.44 4.97
CA ARG A 91 3.29 5.70 5.40
C ARG A 91 2.13 5.51 6.36
N ARG A 92 1.44 4.35 6.33
CA ARG A 92 0.30 4.06 7.19
C ARG A 92 0.73 3.55 8.56
N ILE A 93 1.78 2.73 8.62
CA ILE A 93 2.24 2.13 9.87
C ILE A 93 3.14 3.08 10.67
N GLU A 94 3.82 4.03 10.01
CA GLU A 94 4.73 5.00 10.65
C GLU A 94 5.70 4.33 11.65
N PRO A 95 6.63 3.49 11.17
CA PRO A 95 7.47 2.67 12.05
C PRO A 95 8.43 3.54 12.89
N ASP A 96 8.74 3.11 14.11
CA ASP A 96 9.59 3.84 15.06
C ASP A 96 11.02 4.06 14.52
N ASN A 97 11.54 3.09 13.77
CA ASN A 97 12.84 3.14 13.11
C ASN A 97 12.69 3.19 11.57
N PRO A 98 12.27 4.33 10.98
CA PRO A 98 11.85 4.38 9.59
C PRO A 98 12.99 4.18 8.59
N LYS A 99 14.20 4.65 8.92
CA LYS A 99 15.38 4.48 8.07
C LYS A 99 15.80 3.01 8.02
N ALA A 100 15.95 2.37 9.17
CA ALA A 100 16.34 0.97 9.28
C ALA A 100 15.28 0.03 8.66
N THR A 101 13.99 0.32 8.89
CA THR A 101 12.89 -0.44 8.26
C THR A 101 12.98 -0.37 6.73
N ARG A 102 13.30 0.79 6.16
CA ARG A 102 13.45 0.94 4.70
C ARG A 102 14.72 0.28 4.16
N GLU A 103 15.80 0.26 4.94
CA GLU A 103 17.03 -0.46 4.56
C GLU A 103 16.83 -1.99 4.51
N LEU A 104 15.88 -2.53 5.28
CA LEU A 104 15.51 -3.95 5.25
C LEU A 104 14.59 -4.32 4.08
N TRP A 105 13.95 -3.35 3.42
CA TRP A 105 13.04 -3.62 2.32
C TRP A 105 13.77 -4.07 1.06
N ASN A 106 13.34 -5.20 0.49
CA ASN A 106 13.79 -5.69 -0.81
C ASN A 106 12.61 -6.32 -1.56
N ALA A 107 12.11 -5.62 -2.58
CA ALA A 107 10.96 -6.08 -3.35
C ALA A 107 11.22 -7.38 -4.12
N SER A 108 12.45 -7.60 -4.60
CA SER A 108 12.80 -8.85 -5.29
C SER A 108 12.72 -10.04 -4.33
N ASP A 109 13.33 -9.90 -3.16
CA ASP A 109 13.28 -10.95 -2.12
C ASP A 109 11.86 -11.22 -1.62
N TYR A 110 11.03 -10.17 -1.50
CA TYR A 110 9.62 -10.33 -1.17
C TYR A 110 8.88 -11.16 -2.24
N VAL A 111 9.00 -10.78 -3.52
CA VAL A 111 8.33 -11.49 -4.62
C VAL A 111 8.82 -12.93 -4.77
N ASP A 112 10.11 -13.15 -4.61
CA ASP A 112 10.72 -14.46 -4.84
C ASP A 112 10.49 -15.44 -3.68
N ASN A 113 10.45 -14.94 -2.43
CA ASN A 113 10.50 -15.80 -1.24
C ASN A 113 9.29 -15.68 -0.29
N HIS A 114 8.51 -14.60 -0.36
CA HIS A 114 7.46 -14.29 0.63
C HIS A 114 6.07 -14.15 0.03
N HIS A 115 5.98 -13.77 -1.24
CA HIS A 115 4.73 -13.47 -1.93
C HIS A 115 3.87 -14.71 -2.20
N LEU A 116 4.45 -15.75 -2.80
CA LEU A 116 3.77 -17.00 -3.11
C LEU A 116 4.48 -18.19 -2.49
N ARG A 117 3.72 -19.24 -2.23
CA ARG A 117 4.21 -20.52 -1.73
C ARG A 117 3.69 -21.66 -2.61
N ASN A 118 4.41 -22.77 -2.65
CA ASN A 118 4.03 -23.94 -3.47
C ASN A 118 2.63 -24.50 -3.11
N ASP A 119 2.16 -24.35 -1.87
CA ASP A 119 0.81 -24.78 -1.43
C ASP A 119 -0.33 -23.92 -1.99
N MET A 120 -0.02 -22.76 -2.58
CA MET A 120 -1.00 -21.86 -3.20
C MET A 120 -1.22 -22.15 -4.68
N LEU A 121 -0.41 -23.02 -5.30
CA LEU A 121 -0.43 -23.27 -6.74
C LEU A 121 -1.38 -24.42 -7.13
N PRO A 122 -2.00 -24.36 -8.34
CA PRO A 122 -1.94 -23.27 -9.31
C PRO A 122 -2.79 -22.07 -8.88
N ILE A 123 -2.33 -20.86 -9.21
CA ILE A 123 -3.03 -19.61 -8.87
C ILE A 123 -3.14 -18.70 -10.09
N ASP A 124 -4.28 -18.01 -10.21
CA ASP A 124 -4.45 -16.99 -11.24
C ASP A 124 -3.51 -15.81 -11.00
N SER A 125 -2.87 -15.30 -12.06
CA SER A 125 -1.88 -14.23 -11.98
C SER A 125 -2.45 -12.92 -11.46
N GLU A 126 -3.68 -12.55 -11.83
CA GLU A 126 -4.31 -11.31 -11.34
C GLU A 126 -4.66 -11.44 -9.86
N TYR A 127 -5.20 -12.60 -9.46
CA TYR A 127 -5.44 -12.88 -8.05
C TYR A 127 -4.13 -12.88 -7.25
N ALA A 128 -3.07 -13.48 -7.78
CA ALA A 128 -1.76 -13.46 -7.16
C ALA A 128 -1.24 -12.02 -6.99
N LEU A 129 -1.38 -11.13 -7.98
CA LEU A 129 -1.00 -9.71 -7.80
C LEU A 129 -1.82 -9.02 -6.70
N SER A 130 -3.13 -9.31 -6.62
CA SER A 130 -3.99 -8.75 -5.57
C SER A 130 -3.54 -9.14 -4.16
N LEU A 131 -2.90 -10.30 -4.01
CA LEU A 131 -2.34 -10.74 -2.73
C LEU A 131 -1.20 -9.83 -2.23
N ILE A 132 -0.46 -9.18 -3.12
CA ILE A 132 0.58 -8.20 -2.72
C ILE A 132 -0.07 -7.06 -1.96
N GLU A 133 -1.17 -6.50 -2.45
CA GLU A 133 -1.83 -5.35 -1.83
C GLU A 133 -2.39 -5.65 -0.44
N VAL A 134 -2.86 -6.89 -0.22
CA VAL A 134 -3.51 -7.28 1.05
C VAL A 134 -2.54 -7.91 2.06
N LEU A 135 -1.51 -8.63 1.62
CA LEU A 135 -0.59 -9.35 2.52
C LEU A 135 0.67 -8.56 2.87
N LEU A 136 1.11 -7.63 2.01
CA LEU A 136 2.37 -6.93 2.21
C LEU A 136 2.41 -6.11 3.51
N VAL A 137 1.26 -5.66 4.02
CA VAL A 137 1.17 -4.98 5.32
C VAL A 137 1.81 -5.77 6.46
N HIS A 138 1.60 -7.08 6.50
CA HIS A 138 2.15 -7.94 7.55
C HIS A 138 3.67 -8.02 7.45
N TYR A 139 4.17 -8.19 6.23
CA TYR A 139 5.62 -8.25 6.00
C TYR A 139 6.32 -6.95 6.41
N VAL A 140 5.73 -5.79 6.10
CA VAL A 140 6.34 -4.50 6.50
C VAL A 140 6.31 -4.30 8.03
N ILE A 141 5.27 -4.79 8.72
CA ILE A 141 5.23 -4.80 10.19
C ILE A 141 6.36 -5.67 10.76
N ASP A 142 6.63 -6.82 10.16
CA ASP A 142 7.74 -7.69 10.58
C ASP A 142 9.10 -7.01 10.35
N LEU A 143 9.26 -6.29 9.23
CA LEU A 143 10.46 -5.47 8.98
C LEU A 143 10.64 -4.36 10.01
N ALA A 144 9.56 -3.67 10.38
CA ALA A 144 9.59 -2.63 11.39
C ALA A 144 9.97 -3.21 12.77
N THR A 145 9.33 -4.30 13.17
CA THR A 145 9.63 -5.00 14.42
C THR A 145 11.09 -5.47 14.48
N LYS A 146 11.61 -5.98 13.35
CA LYS A 146 13.02 -6.37 13.22
C LYS A 146 13.96 -5.16 13.34
N ALA A 147 13.60 -4.04 12.72
CA ALA A 147 14.36 -2.80 12.84
C ALA A 147 14.41 -2.31 14.30
N ASP A 148 13.30 -2.37 15.02
CA ASP A 148 13.23 -1.97 16.43
C ASP A 148 14.14 -2.84 17.31
N GLY A 149 14.15 -4.16 17.07
CA GLY A 149 15.04 -5.08 17.78
C GLY A 149 16.54 -4.86 17.53
N LEU A 150 16.93 -4.23 16.42
CA LEU A 150 18.32 -3.87 16.14
C LEU A 150 18.81 -2.67 16.97
N PHE A 151 17.89 -1.85 17.49
CA PHE A 151 18.19 -0.64 18.27
C PHE A 151 17.66 -0.70 19.71
N ALA A 152 17.14 -1.84 20.15
CA ALA A 152 16.88 -2.08 21.56
C ALA A 152 18.23 -2.23 22.30
N GLU A 153 18.59 -1.24 23.12
CA GLU A 153 19.72 -1.36 24.04
C GLU A 153 19.53 -2.60 24.94
N PRO A 154 20.58 -3.42 25.15
CA PRO A 154 20.51 -4.45 26.19
C PRO A 154 20.48 -3.76 27.56
N ASP A 155 19.44 -4.04 28.35
CA ASP A 155 19.35 -3.73 29.79
C ASP A 155 20.56 -4.25 30.57
#